data_AF-A0A8D8DAY6-F1
#
_entry.id   AF-A0A8D8DAY6-F1
#
_cell.length_a   1.000
_cell.length_b   1.000
_cell.length_c   1.000
_cell.angle_alpha   90.00
_cell.angle_beta   90.00
_cell.angle_gamma   90.00
#
_symmetry.space_group_name_H-M   'P 1'
#
loop_
_entity.id
_entity.type
_entity.pdbx_description
1 polymer ?
#
loop_
_entity_poly.entity_id
_entity_poly.type
_entity_poly.pdbx_seq_one_letter_code
_entity_poly.pdbx_strand_id
1 'polypeptide(L)'
;MNRRRAYEDDGDFYGERSRKRRRVSENQEMEERLEALILRVGENSTSSLESNLEGLVSVLESDLGNFRNKILRILSECPIKMPEKCTIYSTMVGLMNAKNYNFGGEFVD
;
A
#
# COMPACT_ATOMS: atom_id res chain seq x y z
N MET A 1 13.33 -53.03 -44.32
CA MET A 1 13.18 -51.61 -44.75
C MET A 1 12.33 -50.88 -43.70
N ASN A 2 12.57 -49.58 -43.52
CA ASN A 2 12.18 -48.69 -42.38
C ASN A 2 13.19 -48.77 -41.21
N ARG A 3 14.30 -48.03 -41.15
CA ARG A 3 14.61 -46.59 -41.37
C ARG A 3 13.88 -45.63 -40.40
N ARG A 4 14.72 -45.03 -39.52
CA ARG A 4 14.65 -43.72 -38.83
C ARG A 4 13.94 -43.75 -37.46
N ARG A 5 14.49 -43.25 -36.34
CA ARG A 5 15.60 -42.30 -36.11
C ARG A 5 16.12 -42.44 -34.65
N ALA A 6 17.33 -41.91 -34.46
CA ALA A 6 18.25 -42.10 -33.34
C ALA A 6 17.80 -41.50 -31.99
N TYR A 7 18.25 -42.16 -30.92
CA TYR A 7 18.50 -41.58 -29.59
C TYR A 7 19.81 -40.80 -29.65
N GLU A 8 19.79 -39.56 -29.13
CA GLU A 8 20.89 -38.66 -28.71
C GLU A 8 20.18 -37.29 -28.55
N ASP A 9 20.28 -36.49 -27.49
CA ASP A 9 21.29 -36.27 -26.48
C ASP A 9 20.69 -35.33 -25.40
N ASP A 10 21.35 -35.30 -24.25
CA ASP A 10 21.19 -34.56 -22.98
C ASP A 10 20.56 -33.14 -22.96
N GLY A 11 19.94 -32.80 -21.82
CA GLY A 11 19.57 -31.43 -21.40
C GLY A 11 18.15 -31.01 -21.82
N ASP A 12 17.21 -30.56 -20.98
CA ASP A 12 17.33 -29.80 -19.75
C ASP A 12 16.10 -30.04 -18.85
N PHE A 13 16.39 -30.45 -17.62
CA PHE A 13 15.60 -30.16 -16.44
C PHE A 13 15.42 -28.64 -16.36
N TYR A 14 14.23 -28.06 -16.56
CA TYR A 14 13.70 -26.90 -15.81
C TYR A 14 12.28 -26.56 -16.29
N GLY A 15 11.34 -26.57 -15.35
CA GLY A 15 9.92 -26.47 -15.61
C GLY A 15 9.47 -25.14 -16.22
N GLU A 16 8.90 -25.22 -17.41
CA GLU A 16 8.07 -24.16 -17.97
C GLU A 16 6.60 -24.35 -17.56
N ARG A 17 6.38 -24.56 -16.27
CA ARG A 17 5.09 -24.31 -15.61
C ARG A 17 5.17 -22.93 -14.98
N SER A 18 4.23 -22.07 -15.34
CA SER A 18 3.87 -20.85 -14.59
C SER A 18 4.68 -19.58 -14.90
N ARG A 19 4.51 -19.02 -16.09
CA ARG A 19 4.45 -17.55 -16.25
C ARG A 19 3.01 -17.08 -16.46
N LYS A 20 2.11 -17.49 -15.57
CA LYS A 20 0.92 -16.69 -15.29
C LYS A 20 1.45 -15.37 -14.73
N ARG A 21 1.45 -14.32 -15.56
CA ARG A 21 1.54 -12.94 -15.07
C ARG A 21 0.63 -12.87 -13.85
N ARG A 22 1.22 -12.78 -12.67
CA ARG A 22 0.49 -12.66 -11.41
C ARG A 22 -0.34 -11.38 -11.60
N ARG A 23 -1.65 -11.53 -11.84
CA ARG A 23 -2.56 -10.38 -11.83
C ARG A 23 -2.31 -9.71 -10.50
N VAL A 24 -1.75 -8.50 -10.52
CA VAL A 24 -1.71 -7.65 -9.34
C VAL A 24 -3.16 -7.57 -8.88
N SER A 25 -3.41 -7.93 -7.62
CA SER A 25 -4.76 -7.93 -7.07
C SER A 25 -5.25 -6.48 -7.05
N GLU A 26 -6.53 -6.23 -7.35
CA GLU A 26 -7.13 -4.89 -7.21
C GLU A 26 -6.89 -4.29 -5.82
N ASN A 27 -6.81 -5.13 -4.79
CA ASN A 27 -6.44 -4.70 -3.44
C ASN A 27 -5.03 -4.14 -3.36
N GLN A 28 -4.07 -4.74 -4.07
CA GLN A 28 -2.69 -4.24 -4.07
C GLN A 28 -2.59 -2.88 -4.76
N GLU A 29 -3.30 -2.68 -5.87
CA GLU A 29 -3.35 -1.37 -6.52
C GLU A 29 -3.99 -0.30 -5.62
N MET A 30 -5.03 -0.66 -4.86
CA MET A 30 -5.63 0.24 -3.88
C MET A 30 -4.67 0.57 -2.74
N GLU A 31 -3.93 -0.41 -2.19
CA GLU A 31 -2.91 -0.18 -1.17
C GLU A 31 -1.82 0.79 -1.65
N GLU A 32 -1.32 0.60 -2.87
CA GLU A 32 -0.30 1.48 -3.47
C GLU A 32 -0.84 2.92 -3.65
N ARG A 33 -2.11 3.07 -4.01
CA ARG A 33 -2.76 4.39 -4.11
C ARG A 33 -2.92 5.06 -2.76
N LEU A 34 -3.37 4.33 -1.73
CA LEU A 34 -3.50 4.86 -0.36
C LEU A 34 -2.13 5.32 0.17
N GLU A 35 -1.09 4.52 -0.05
CA GLU A 35 0.28 4.86 0.31
C GLU A 35 0.73 6.15 -0.40
N ALA A 36 0.53 6.25 -1.72
CA ALA A 36 0.88 7.45 -2.46
C ALA A 36 0.16 8.72 -1.95
N LEU A 37 -1.12 8.60 -1.57
CA LEU A 37 -1.88 9.73 -1.02
C LEU A 37 -1.32 10.19 0.34
N ILE A 38 -1.00 9.24 1.24
CA ILE A 38 -0.41 9.55 2.54
C ILE A 38 0.99 10.19 2.39
N LEU A 39 1.81 9.71 1.46
CA LEU A 39 3.16 10.27 1.27
C LEU A 39 3.12 11.70 0.71
N ARG A 40 2.17 11.99 -0.18
CA ARG A 40 2.04 13.28 -0.88
C ARG A 40 1.37 14.38 -0.06
N VAL A 41 0.72 14.06 1.06
CA VAL A 41 0.13 15.08 1.92
C VAL A 41 1.21 16.04 2.42
N GLY A 42 0.88 17.34 2.48
CA GLY A 42 1.83 18.40 2.81
C GLY A 42 2.68 18.92 1.65
N GLU A 43 2.53 18.37 0.44
CA GLU A 43 3.14 18.94 -0.76
C GLU A 43 2.32 20.10 -1.33
N ASN A 44 2.92 20.83 -2.29
CA ASN A 44 2.27 21.96 -2.96
C ASN A 44 0.92 21.54 -3.56
N SER A 45 -0.14 22.23 -3.14
CA SER A 45 -1.52 22.00 -3.58
C SER A 45 -2.21 23.33 -3.83
N THR A 46 -3.25 23.32 -4.66
CA THR A 46 -4.15 24.47 -4.86
C THR A 46 -5.10 24.67 -3.68
N SER A 47 -5.33 23.61 -2.90
CA SER A 47 -6.19 23.62 -1.71
C SER A 47 -5.38 23.76 -0.43
N SER A 48 -6.01 24.24 0.65
CA SER A 48 -5.36 24.38 1.94
C SER A 48 -4.94 23.02 2.52
N LEU A 49 -3.92 23.02 3.40
CA LEU A 49 -3.45 21.80 4.04
C LEU A 49 -4.54 21.15 4.89
N GLU A 50 -5.34 21.96 5.59
CA GLU A 50 -6.45 21.52 6.42
C GLU A 50 -7.49 20.76 5.59
N SER A 51 -7.90 21.33 4.45
CA SER A 51 -8.87 20.68 3.56
C SER A 51 -8.33 19.37 2.98
N ASN A 52 -7.05 19.33 2.61
CA ASN A 52 -6.39 18.11 2.14
C ASN A 52 -6.34 17.02 3.23
N LEU A 53 -6.06 17.41 4.48
CA LEU A 53 -6.03 16.50 5.62
C LEU A 53 -7.40 15.90 5.93
N GLU A 54 -8.44 16.73 6.03
CA GLU A 54 -9.81 16.27 6.28
C GLU A 54 -10.33 15.35 5.16
N GLY A 55 -10.04 15.71 3.91
CA GLY A 55 -10.40 14.90 2.75
C GLY A 55 -9.71 13.54 2.78
N LEU A 56 -8.40 13.52 3.02
CA LEU A 56 -7.63 12.27 3.07
C LEU A 56 -8.07 11.38 4.24
N VAL A 57 -8.28 11.94 5.43
CA VAL A 57 -8.79 11.17 6.59
C VAL A 57 -10.12 10.51 6.28
N SER A 58 -11.02 11.20 5.57
CA SER A 58 -12.33 10.64 5.18
C SER A 58 -12.19 9.49 4.19
N VAL A 59 -11.21 9.55 3.27
CA VAL A 59 -10.88 8.42 2.38
C VAL A 59 -10.33 7.24 3.18
N LEU A 60 -9.30 7.47 4.00
CA LEU A 60 -8.68 6.41 4.80
C LEU A 60 -9.69 5.72 5.72
N GLU A 61 -10.59 6.47 6.35
CA GLU A 61 -11.66 5.96 7.19
C GLU A 61 -12.57 4.99 6.44
N SER A 62 -12.99 5.35 5.22
CA SER A 62 -13.87 4.50 4.39
C SER A 62 -13.20 3.17 4.00
N ASP A 63 -11.87 3.19 3.89
CA ASP A 63 -11.04 2.07 3.47
C ASP A 63 -10.49 1.23 4.65
N LEU A 64 -10.71 1.67 5.90
CA LEU A 64 -10.25 0.96 7.10
C LEU A 64 -10.77 -0.48 7.18
N GLY A 65 -11.96 -0.77 6.65
CA GLY A 65 -12.51 -2.12 6.69
C GLY A 65 -11.64 -3.17 5.97
N ASN A 66 -11.00 -2.76 4.87
CA ASN A 66 -10.24 -3.66 4.01
C ASN A 66 -8.71 -3.49 4.19
N PHE A 67 -8.26 -2.28 4.54
CA PHE A 67 -6.85 -1.90 4.50
C PHE A 67 -6.27 -1.46 5.85
N ARG A 68 -6.96 -1.73 6.97
CA ARG A 68 -6.57 -1.34 8.34
C ARG A 68 -5.08 -1.48 8.64
N ASN A 69 -4.56 -2.71 8.52
CA ASN A 69 -3.18 -3.03 8.89
C ASN A 69 -2.16 -2.28 8.01
N LYS A 70 -2.47 -2.09 6.73
CA LYS A 70 -1.62 -1.37 5.80
C LYS A 70 -1.61 0.13 6.12
N ILE A 71 -2.77 0.72 6.43
CA ILE A 71 -2.89 2.11 6.83
C ILE A 71 -2.13 2.38 8.14
N LEU A 72 -2.32 1.54 9.17
CA LEU A 72 -1.59 1.61 10.44
C LEU A 72 -0.07 1.60 10.18
N ARG A 73 0.41 0.60 9.43
CA ARG A 73 1.83 0.46 9.11
C ARG A 73 2.41 1.69 8.40
N ILE A 74 1.72 2.23 7.40
CA ILE A 74 2.19 3.41 6.65
C ILE A 74 2.28 4.61 7.60
N LEU A 75 1.24 4.87 8.39
CA LEU A 75 1.19 6.02 9.30
C LEU A 75 2.22 5.92 10.43
N SER A 76 2.59 4.71 10.89
CA SER A 76 3.65 4.51 11.88
C SER A 76 5.06 4.65 11.29
N GLU A 77 5.26 4.26 10.02
CA GLU A 77 6.55 4.37 9.34
C GLU A 77 6.84 5.79 8.81
N CYS A 78 5.80 6.54 8.45
CA CYS A 78 5.90 7.87 7.83
C CYS A 78 6.71 8.88 8.66
N PRO A 79 6.44 9.09 9.97
CA PRO A 79 7.22 10.01 10.80
C PRO A 79 8.70 9.62 10.96
N ILE A 80 9.03 8.33 10.83
CA ILE A 80 10.41 7.84 10.92
C ILE A 80 11.17 8.16 9.62
N LYS A 81 10.52 7.97 8.47
CA LYS A 81 11.13 8.19 7.14
C LYS A 81 11.15 9.67 6.72
N MET A 82 10.17 10.45 7.17
CA MET A 82 9.99 11.87 6.81
C MET A 82 9.66 12.69 8.07
N PRO A 83 10.64 12.85 8.98
CA PRO A 83 10.44 13.58 10.23
C PRO A 83 10.06 15.05 10.02
N GLU A 84 10.41 15.66 8.88
CA GLU A 84 10.02 17.01 8.49
C GLU A 84 8.50 17.18 8.30
N LYS A 85 7.77 16.08 8.03
CA LYS A 85 6.30 16.05 7.93
C LYS A 85 5.64 15.52 9.21
N CYS A 86 6.37 15.35 10.31
CA CYS A 86 5.86 14.71 11.54
C CYS A 86 4.56 15.34 12.07
N THR A 87 4.45 16.68 12.07
CA THR A 87 3.26 17.39 12.55
C THR A 87 2.04 17.17 11.65
N ILE A 88 2.25 16.93 10.36
CA ILE A 88 1.20 16.61 9.39
C ILE A 88 0.65 15.22 9.71
N TYR A 89 1.54 14.23 9.86
CA TYR A 89 1.15 12.86 10.20
C TYR A 89 0.49 12.76 11.58
N SER A 90 1.01 13.46 12.59
CA SER A 90 0.36 13.49 13.92
C SER A 90 -1.04 14.10 13.86
N THR A 91 -1.24 15.13 13.04
CA THR A 91 -2.56 15.74 12.84
C THR A 91 -3.51 14.78 12.16
N MET A 92 -3.07 14.05 11.11
CA MET A 92 -3.87 13.01 10.46
C MET A 92 -4.31 11.93 11.45
N VAL A 93 -3.37 11.41 12.25
CA VAL A 93 -3.67 10.40 13.28
C VAL A 93 -4.66 10.93 14.30
N GLY A 94 -4.49 12.18 14.74
CA GLY A 94 -5.43 12.85 15.65
C GLY A 94 -6.84 12.94 15.09
N LEU A 95 -6.97 13.33 13.81
CA LEU A 95 -8.25 13.38 13.11
C LEU A 95 -8.86 11.98 12.93
N MET A 96 -8.05 10.97 12.58
CA MET A 96 -8.52 9.58 12.50
C MET A 96 -9.01 9.06 13.85
N ASN A 97 -8.30 9.34 14.94
CA ASN A 97 -8.71 8.99 16.30
C ASN A 97 -10.01 9.69 16.70
N ALA A 98 -10.17 10.96 16.35
CA ALA A 98 -11.41 11.71 16.63
C ALA A 98 -12.64 11.08 15.94
N LYS A 99 -12.46 10.47 14.76
CA LYS A 99 -13.52 9.76 14.05
C LYS A 99 -13.69 8.30 14.49
N ASN A 100 -12.59 7.62 14.81
CA ASN A 100 -12.57 6.22 15.19
C ASN A 100 -11.58 6.00 16.34
N TYR A 101 -12.11 6.02 17.57
CA TYR A 101 -11.30 5.86 18.78
C TYR A 101 -10.55 4.53 18.86
N ASN A 102 -11.14 3.45 18.33
CA ASN A 102 -10.50 2.13 18.31
C ASN A 102 -9.25 2.14 17.42
N PHE A 103 -9.31 2.83 16.27
CA PHE A 103 -8.14 3.01 15.42
C PHE A 103 -7.01 3.75 16.15
N GLY A 104 -7.35 4.79 16.92
CA GLY A 104 -6.35 5.51 17.71
C GLY A 104 -5.70 4.64 18.78
N GLY A 105 -6.46 3.76 19.43
CA GLY A 105 -5.91 2.75 20.35
C GLY A 105 -4.94 1.80 19.64
N GLU A 106 -5.38 1.20 18.53
CA GLU A 106 -4.55 0.29 17.72
C GLU A 106 -3.30 0.96 17.12
N PHE A 107 -3.32 2.27 16.92
CA PHE A 107 -2.18 3.01 16.40
C PHE A 107 -1.07 3.24 17.44
N VAL A 108 -1.45 3.33 18.72
CA VAL A 108 -0.51 3.61 19.82
C VAL A 108 0.09 2.33 20.40
N ASP A 109 -0.62 1.20 20.30
CA ASP A 109 -0.12 -0.15 20.64
C ASP A 109 1.00 -0.63 19.70
#